data_AF-A0A519CIN8-F1
#
_entry.id   AF-A0A519CIN8-F1
#
_cell.length_a   1.000
_cell.length_b   1.000
_cell.length_c   1.000
_cell.angle_alpha   90.00
_cell.angle_beta   90.00
_cell.angle_gamma   90.00
#
_symmetry.space_group_name_H-M   'P 1'
#
loop_
_entity.id
_entity.type
_entity.pdbx_description
1 polymer ?
#
loop_
_entity_poly.entity_id
_entity_poly.type
_entity_poly.pdbx_seq_one_letter_code
_entity_poly.pdbx_strand_id
1 'polypeptide(L)'
;MEKLQIISEIEKRVNRIKNDYTFWTIGITDTPKSRKDQHYNNGKDVSKWADWSIHSESDARAIEEHFLDKGMRGDAEGGSIKYIYIF
;
A
#
# COMPACT_ATOMS: atom_id res chain seq x y z
N MET A 1 -4.18 4.41 -12.27
CA MET A 1 -5.11 3.26 -12.44
C MET A 1 -6.43 3.58 -11.78
N GLU A 2 -7.50 2.89 -12.17
CA GLU A 2 -8.82 3.03 -11.52
C GLU A 2 -8.86 2.32 -10.17
N LYS A 3 -9.70 2.80 -9.25
CA LYS A 3 -9.80 2.32 -7.87
C LYS A 3 -9.95 0.79 -7.77
N LEU A 4 -10.94 0.23 -8.47
CA LEU A 4 -11.25 -1.20 -8.43
C LEU A 4 -10.12 -2.08 -9.00
N GLN A 5 -9.35 -1.56 -9.95
CA GLN A 5 -8.21 -2.29 -10.52
C GLN A 5 -7.10 -2.43 -9.48
N ILE A 6 -6.80 -1.37 -8.72
CA ILE A 6 -5.77 -1.41 -7.68
C ILE A 6 -6.19 -2.36 -6.56
N ILE A 7 -7.46 -2.33 -6.12
CA ILE A 7 -7.98 -3.28 -5.12
C ILE A 7 -7.76 -4.72 -5.60
N SER A 8 -8.16 -5.04 -6.83
CA SER A 8 -7.99 -6.38 -7.38
C SER A 8 -6.53 -6.82 -7.46
N GLU A 9 -5.61 -5.93 -7.84
CA GLU A 9 -4.17 -6.24 -7.89
C GLU A 9 -3.56 -6.46 -6.51
N ILE A 10 -3.95 -5.67 -5.50
CA ILE A 10 -3.52 -5.88 -4.11
C ILE A 10 -4.04 -7.23 -3.60
N GLU A 11 -5.32 -7.53 -3.78
CA GLU A 11 -5.92 -8.81 -3.37
C GLU A 11 -5.22 -10.01 -4.01
N LYS A 12 -5.00 -9.97 -5.34
CA LYS A 12 -4.24 -11.02 -6.04
C LYS A 12 -2.85 -11.20 -5.47
N ARG A 13 -2.16 -10.09 -5.15
CA ARG A 13 -0.80 -10.13 -4.59
C ARG A 13 -0.77 -10.74 -3.19
N VAL A 14 -1.67 -10.31 -2.30
CA VAL A 14 -1.84 -10.87 -0.96
C VAL A 14 -2.11 -12.36 -1.07
N ASN A 15 -3.11 -12.78 -1.86
CA ASN A 15 -3.46 -14.18 -2.04
C ASN A 15 -2.31 -15.03 -2.59
N ARG A 16 -1.49 -14.49 -3.50
CA ARG A 16 -0.36 -15.20 -4.12
C ARG A 16 0.83 -15.37 -3.19
N ILE A 17 1.14 -14.36 -2.36
CA ILE A 17 2.36 -14.35 -1.55
C ILE A 17 2.08 -14.86 -0.14
N LYS A 18 1.04 -14.34 0.51
CA LYS A 18 0.62 -14.76 1.85
C LYS A 18 -0.82 -14.30 2.09
N ASN A 19 -1.76 -15.24 2.07
CA ASN A 19 -3.20 -15.03 2.26
C ASN A 19 -3.56 -14.67 3.72
N ASP A 20 -2.98 -13.59 4.22
CA ASP A 20 -3.16 -13.06 5.58
C ASP A 20 -2.88 -11.56 5.53
N TYR A 21 -3.94 -10.75 5.61
CA TYR A 21 -3.85 -9.30 5.54
C TYR A 21 -3.06 -8.69 6.69
N THR A 22 -3.04 -9.31 7.88
CA THR A 22 -2.34 -8.78 9.07
C THR A 22 -0.82 -8.78 8.96
N PHE A 23 -0.31 -9.53 7.99
CA PHE A 23 1.11 -9.54 7.65
C PHE A 23 1.54 -8.27 6.89
N TRP A 24 0.63 -7.63 6.16
CA TRP A 24 0.93 -6.55 5.23
C TRP A 24 0.78 -5.17 5.86
N THR A 25 1.62 -4.25 5.41
CA THR A 25 1.44 -2.80 5.64
C THR A 25 0.92 -2.18 4.37
N ILE A 26 -0.02 -1.23 4.47
CA ILE A 26 -0.48 -0.38 3.37
C ILE A 26 -0.22 1.08 3.70
N GLY A 27 0.10 1.86 2.67
CA GLY A 27 0.18 3.31 2.79
C GLY A 27 0.05 4.00 1.44
N ILE A 28 0.04 5.32 1.52
CA ILE A 28 -0.02 6.23 0.38
C ILE A 28 1.23 7.11 0.32
N THR A 29 1.66 7.50 -0.87
CA THR A 29 2.84 8.36 -1.05
C THR A 29 2.88 9.01 -2.42
N ASP A 30 3.64 10.09 -2.56
CA ASP A 30 4.01 10.71 -3.84
C ASP A 30 5.40 10.26 -4.32
N THR A 31 6.17 9.61 -3.43
CA THR A 31 7.59 9.31 -3.56
C THR A 31 7.86 7.84 -3.18
N PRO A 32 7.31 6.86 -3.90
CA PRO A 32 7.31 5.44 -3.51
C PRO A 32 8.72 4.88 -3.28
N LYS A 33 9.70 5.30 -4.08
CA LYS A 33 11.11 4.91 -3.88
C LYS A 33 11.67 5.42 -2.56
N SER A 34 11.52 6.71 -2.27
CA SER A 34 12.01 7.32 -1.02
C SER A 34 11.33 6.69 0.20
N ARG A 35 10.02 6.45 0.11
CA ARG A 35 9.24 5.80 1.17
C ARG A 35 9.68 4.36 1.41
N LYS A 36 9.97 3.59 0.35
CA LYS A 36 10.54 2.24 0.46
C LYS A 36 11.90 2.26 1.17
N ASP A 37 12.79 3.17 0.77
CA ASP A 37 14.11 3.31 1.38
C ASP A 37 14.01 3.70 2.86
N GLN A 38 13.07 4.59 3.22
CA GLN A 38 12.78 4.95 4.63
C GLN A 38 12.35 3.72 5.45
N HIS A 39 11.39 2.92 4.95
CA HIS A 39 10.95 1.70 5.65
C HIS A 39 12.07 0.68 5.80
N TYR A 40 12.88 0.48 4.76
CA TYR A 40 14.07 -0.37 4.82
C TYR A 40 15.07 0.11 5.88
N ASN A 41 15.40 1.40 5.89
CA ASN A 41 16.32 2.00 6.86
C ASN A 41 15.80 1.94 8.30
N ASN A 42 14.47 1.92 8.48
CA ASN A 42 13.80 1.70 9.76
C ASN A 42 13.71 0.21 10.17
N GLY A 43 14.40 -0.68 9.47
CA GLY A 43 14.46 -2.11 9.79
C GLY A 43 13.21 -2.90 9.39
N LYS A 44 12.37 -2.37 8.50
CA LYS A 44 11.21 -3.10 7.96
C LYS A 44 11.63 -4.01 6.81
N ASP A 45 11.00 -5.18 6.71
CA ASP A 45 11.13 -6.05 5.55
C ASP A 45 10.34 -5.50 4.36
N VAL A 46 11.04 -4.91 3.38
CA VAL A 46 10.43 -4.38 2.14
C VAL A 46 10.61 -5.32 0.94
N SER A 47 10.96 -6.59 1.17
CA SER A 47 11.19 -7.59 0.10
C SER A 47 9.95 -7.82 -0.77
N LYS A 48 8.76 -7.62 -0.19
CA LYS A 48 7.46 -7.79 -0.86
C LYS A 48 6.82 -6.48 -1.29
N TRP A 49 7.59 -5.39 -1.29
CA TRP A 49 7.11 -4.08 -1.73
C TRP A 49 6.47 -4.13 -3.12
N ALA A 50 5.32 -3.49 -3.26
CA ALA A 50 4.72 -3.12 -4.52
C ALA A 50 3.96 -1.80 -4.38
N ASP A 51 3.95 -1.01 -5.44
CA ASP A 51 3.22 0.24 -5.50
C ASP A 51 2.46 0.41 -6.83
N TRP A 52 1.36 1.16 -6.78
CA TRP A 52 0.43 1.39 -7.88
C TRP A 52 0.09 2.87 -7.98
N SER A 53 0.14 3.43 -9.19
CA SER A 53 -0.17 4.84 -9.41
C SER A 53 -1.67 5.13 -9.37
N ILE A 54 -2.01 6.23 -8.71
CA ILE A 54 -3.38 6.73 -8.56
C ILE A 54 -3.39 8.26 -8.64
N HIS A 55 -4.43 8.82 -9.27
CA HIS A 55 -4.53 10.27 -9.51
C HIS A 55 -5.57 10.96 -8.64
N SER A 56 -6.32 10.19 -7.85
CA SER A 56 -7.43 10.65 -7.03
C SER A 56 -7.09 10.41 -5.56
N GLU A 57 -7.02 11.50 -4.80
CA GLU A 57 -6.74 11.46 -3.37
C GLU A 57 -7.82 10.66 -2.62
N SER A 58 -9.08 10.92 -2.95
CA SER A 58 -10.23 10.26 -2.35
C SER A 58 -10.23 8.76 -2.64
N ASP A 59 -9.89 8.35 -3.87
CA ASP A 59 -9.80 6.92 -4.19
C ASP A 59 -8.64 6.26 -3.46
N ALA A 60 -7.51 6.95 -3.29
CA ALA A 60 -6.35 6.40 -2.58
C ALA A 60 -6.66 6.15 -1.12
N ARG A 61 -7.28 7.13 -0.45
CA ARG A 61 -7.75 6.99 0.92
C ARG A 61 -8.80 5.90 1.06
N ALA A 62 -9.73 5.81 0.13
CA ALA A 62 -10.76 4.76 0.16
C ALA A 62 -10.18 3.36 -0.07
N ILE A 63 -9.07 3.22 -0.81
CA ILE A 63 -8.36 1.94 -0.94
C ILE A 63 -7.57 1.62 0.33
N GLU A 64 -6.87 2.60 0.89
CA GLU A 64 -6.15 2.46 2.16
C GLU A 64 -7.10 1.96 3.25
N GLU A 65 -8.21 2.66 3.48
CA GLU A 65 -9.26 2.29 4.43
C GLU A 65 -9.82 0.89 4.17
N HIS A 66 -10.10 0.55 2.90
CA HIS A 66 -10.60 -0.79 2.53
C HIS A 66 -9.67 -1.92 3.00
N PHE A 67 -8.36 -1.74 2.95
CA PHE A 67 -7.41 -2.77 3.38
C PHE A 67 -7.04 -2.71 4.86
N LEU A 68 -7.15 -1.54 5.49
CA LEU A 68 -7.12 -1.41 6.95
C LEU A 68 -8.28 -2.19 7.58
N ASP A 69 -9.49 -2.08 7.04
CA ASP A 69 -10.67 -2.82 7.49
C ASP A 69 -10.50 -4.35 7.34
N LYS A 70 -9.70 -4.78 6.35
CA LYS A 70 -9.32 -6.20 6.18
C LYS A 70 -8.21 -6.66 7.11
N GLY A 71 -7.58 -5.74 7.85
CA GLY A 71 -6.57 -6.04 8.86
C GLY A 71 -5.13 -5.70 8.48
N MET A 72 -4.88 -5.02 7.35
CA MET A 72 -3.54 -4.49 7.07
C MET A 72 -3.14 -3.43 8.11
N ARG A 73 -1.83 -3.24 8.29
CA ARG A 73 -1.29 -2.15 9.12
C ARG A 73 -1.21 -0.88 8.30
N GLY A 74 -1.59 0.26 8.86
CA GLY A 74 -1.45 1.56 8.19
C GLY A 74 -0.07 2.18 8.41
N ASP A 75 0.45 2.89 7.40
CA ASP A 75 1.55 3.85 7.58
C ASP A 75 0.96 5.24 7.88
N ALA A 76 1.10 5.71 9.13
CA ALA A 76 0.43 6.92 9.63
C ALA A 76 0.97 8.24 9.03
N GLU A 77 2.06 8.19 8.27
CA GLU A 77 2.69 9.37 7.67
C GLU A 77 2.07 9.71 6.31
N GLY A 78 0.94 10.43 6.35
CA GLY A 78 0.27 10.95 5.16
C GLY A 78 1.10 11.99 4.42
N GLY A 79 1.53 11.67 3.20
CA GLY A 79 2.09 12.62 2.24
C GLY A 79 1.11 12.99 1.13
N SER A 80 1.58 13.79 0.17
CA SER A 80 0.88 14.01 -1.11
C SER A 80 0.64 12.67 -1.81
N ILE A 81 -0.44 12.56 -2.61
CA ILE A 81 -0.92 11.29 -3.13
C ILE A 81 -0.63 11.14 -4.62
N LYS A 82 0.20 10.16 -4.96
CA LYS A 82 0.33 9.64 -6.34
C LYS A 82 0.35 8.11 -6.41
N TYR A 83 0.61 7.44 -5.30
CA TYR A 83 0.79 6.00 -5.24
C TYR A 83 0.16 5.42 -3.98
N ILE A 84 -0.28 4.18 -4.11
CA ILE A 84 -0.59 3.27 -3.00
C ILE A 84 0.49 2.23 -3.00
N TYR A 85 0.93 1.78 -1.83
CA TYR A 85 1.93 0.73 -1.73
C TYR A 85 1.57 -0.28 -0.63
N ILE A 86 2.08 -1.50 -0.77
CA ILE A 86 2.10 -2.50 0.30
C ILE A 86 3.48 -3.13 0.43
N PHE A 87 3.80 -3.65 1.62
CA PHE A 87 4.96 -4.52 1.85
C PHE A 87 4.75 -5.51 2.99
#